data_AF-A0A9E6EFM0-F1
#
_entry.id   AF-A0A9E6EFM0-F1
#
_cell.length_a   1.000
_cell.length_b   1.000
_cell.length_c   1.000
_cell.angle_alpha   90.00
_cell.angle_beta   90.00
_cell.angle_gamma   90.00
#
_symmetry.space_group_name_H-M   'P 1'
#
loop_
_entity.id
_entity.type
_entity.pdbx_description
1 polymer ?
#
loop_
_entity_poly.entity_id
_entity_poly.type
_entity_poly.pdbx_seq_one_letter_code
_entity_poly.pdbx_strand_id
1 'polypeptide(L)'
;MGLIVFSPSGAECSPEPESARPESHTDFKIIAPLPAEKNADYYDALADRALEQHDWVSACRTYDEALKAFPRHPRLRNNAAAVRDLWANAALAKQQWDLALEACDNALAAELLPDHFRKKIVYIIQTGGRAYSREHDWVQLEAWLTQARSRFPTLTAVKTLIPSLYTEALAELPVTDDRFYIDEGSAVIRSYQSLRGAAQPDALLVKDWCDRLLSDLQARQEWERALYLLRTARELRPNDIYFRSHEIAIWNIRAQEYIRSRQWEFATLIYEQALERFPRETLFIHNLKYCQQKID
;
A
#
# COMPACT_ATOMS: atom_id res chain seq x y z
N MET A 1 -33.97 62.99 17.77
CA MET A 1 -34.95 64.01 18.20
C MET A 1 -35.89 64.21 17.02
N GLY A 2 -37.05 63.53 16.96
CA GLY A 2 -38.38 64.04 17.39
C GLY A 2 -38.95 64.96 16.29
N LEU A 3 -40.16 64.89 15.74
CA LEU A 3 -41.47 64.27 15.99
C LEU A 3 -42.20 64.19 14.62
N ILE A 4 -42.93 63.13 14.24
CA ILE A 4 -44.42 62.96 14.26
C ILE A 4 -45.20 64.24 13.86
N VAL A 5 -46.10 64.24 12.83
CA VAL A 5 -47.58 64.11 12.98
C VAL A 5 -48.35 64.25 11.64
N PHE A 6 -49.22 63.26 11.38
CA PHE A 6 -50.61 63.23 10.82
C PHE A 6 -51.02 63.60 9.37
N SER A 7 -51.87 62.70 8.84
CA SER A 7 -52.79 62.77 7.68
C SER A 7 -54.00 63.70 7.87
N PRO A 8 -54.75 64.02 6.78
CA PRO A 8 -56.15 63.54 6.63
C PRO A 8 -56.55 63.22 5.15
N SER A 9 -57.31 62.15 4.86
CA SER A 9 -58.79 62.01 4.74
C SER A 9 -59.45 62.58 3.47
N GLY A 10 -60.27 61.74 2.80
CA GLY A 10 -61.35 62.11 1.84
C GLY A 10 -61.18 61.48 0.45
N ALA A 11 -61.72 60.30 0.15
CA ALA A 11 -63.11 59.97 -0.23
C ALA A 11 -63.48 60.36 -1.68
N GLU A 12 -63.73 59.36 -2.55
CA GLU A 12 -64.91 59.29 -3.45
C GLU A 12 -64.95 57.98 -4.27
N CYS A 13 -66.17 57.59 -4.63
CA CYS A 13 -66.64 56.26 -5.04
C CYS A 13 -66.62 55.97 -6.57
N SER A 14 -66.56 54.66 -6.86
CA SER A 14 -67.15 53.90 -7.99
C SER A 14 -66.40 53.82 -9.34
N PRO A 15 -66.64 52.78 -10.17
CA PRO A 15 -67.04 51.38 -9.91
C PRO A 15 -66.05 50.34 -10.51
N GLU A 16 -66.17 49.07 -10.10
CA GLU A 16 -65.51 47.92 -10.74
C GLU A 16 -65.89 47.79 -12.23
N PRO A 17 -64.98 47.23 -13.05
CA PRO A 17 -65.37 45.97 -13.66
C PRO A 17 -64.25 44.91 -13.71
N GLU A 18 -64.72 43.67 -13.55
CA GLU A 18 -64.27 42.43 -14.18
C GLU A 18 -62.84 41.91 -13.97
N SER A 19 -62.86 40.72 -13.39
CA SER A 19 -61.76 39.78 -13.17
C SER A 19 -60.81 39.63 -14.35
N ALA A 20 -59.53 39.90 -14.11
CA ALA A 20 -58.43 39.27 -14.82
C ALA A 20 -57.55 38.52 -13.80
N ARG A 21 -57.68 37.18 -13.78
CA ARG A 21 -56.70 36.32 -13.11
C ARG A 21 -55.35 36.49 -13.83
N PRO A 22 -54.24 36.77 -13.13
CA PRO A 22 -52.93 36.64 -13.74
C PRO A 22 -52.62 35.14 -13.86
N GLU A 23 -52.57 34.65 -15.10
CA GLU A 23 -52.00 33.35 -15.42
C GLU A 23 -50.54 33.33 -14.97
N SER A 24 -50.24 32.48 -13.99
CA SER A 24 -48.88 32.15 -13.61
C SER A 24 -48.28 31.30 -14.72
N HIS A 25 -47.58 31.94 -15.65
CA HIS A 25 -46.65 31.27 -16.55
C HIS A 25 -45.49 30.71 -15.72
N THR A 26 -45.74 29.55 -15.13
CA THR A 26 -44.69 28.65 -14.69
C THR A 26 -44.27 27.88 -15.94
N ASP A 27 -43.17 28.31 -16.56
CA ASP A 27 -42.51 27.56 -17.64
C ASP A 27 -42.01 26.22 -17.08
N PHE A 28 -42.91 25.25 -16.99
CA PHE A 28 -42.52 23.86 -16.97
C PHE A 28 -41.96 23.57 -18.37
N LYS A 29 -40.63 23.55 -18.48
CA LYS A 29 -39.98 22.80 -19.55
C LYS A 29 -40.47 21.36 -19.45
N ILE A 30 -41.47 21.02 -20.24
CA ILE A 30 -41.84 19.65 -20.54
C ILE A 30 -40.60 19.06 -21.24
N ILE A 31 -39.78 18.37 -20.46
CA ILE A 31 -38.78 17.46 -21.02
C ILE A 31 -39.60 16.44 -21.79
N ALA A 32 -39.45 16.43 -23.12
CA ALA A 32 -40.13 15.47 -23.97
C ALA A 32 -39.93 14.04 -23.39
N PRO A 33 -40.98 13.21 -23.32
CA PRO A 33 -40.81 11.84 -22.87
C PRO A 33 -39.76 11.15 -23.76
N LEU A 34 -38.77 10.51 -23.11
CA LEU A 34 -37.86 9.58 -23.78
C LEU A 34 -38.70 8.59 -24.62
N PRO A 35 -38.25 8.20 -25.83
CA PRO A 35 -39.01 7.29 -26.68
C PRO A 35 -39.40 6.05 -25.89
N ALA A 36 -40.64 5.58 -26.08
CA ALA A 36 -41.32 4.54 -25.29
C ALA A 36 -40.61 3.16 -25.19
N GLU A 37 -39.40 3.03 -25.72
CA GLU A 37 -38.64 1.79 -25.90
C GLU A 37 -37.40 1.66 -24.99
N LYS A 38 -36.90 2.75 -24.38
CA LYS A 38 -35.71 2.70 -23.51
C LYS A 38 -36.12 2.67 -22.04
N ASN A 39 -36.40 1.48 -21.53
CA ASN A 39 -36.65 1.20 -20.11
C ASN A 39 -35.48 0.41 -19.50
N ALA A 40 -35.59 0.03 -18.23
CA ALA A 40 -34.53 -0.73 -17.58
C ALA A 40 -34.27 -2.11 -18.26
N ASP A 41 -35.29 -2.77 -18.80
CA ASP A 41 -35.14 -4.07 -19.48
C ASP A 41 -34.36 -3.94 -20.79
N TYR A 42 -34.56 -2.85 -21.52
CA TYR A 42 -33.78 -2.52 -22.72
C TYR A 42 -32.29 -2.40 -22.42
N TYR A 43 -31.92 -1.70 -21.35
CA TYR A 43 -30.51 -1.54 -20.96
C TYR A 43 -29.90 -2.84 -20.44
N ASP A 44 -30.67 -3.63 -19.66
CA ASP A 44 -30.23 -4.95 -19.20
C ASP A 44 -29.91 -5.86 -20.41
N ALA A 45 -30.81 -5.97 -21.39
CA ALA A 45 -30.61 -6.80 -22.58
C ALA A 45 -29.41 -6.37 -23.45
N LEU A 46 -29.11 -5.06 -23.52
CA LEU A 46 -27.91 -4.58 -24.22
C LEU A 46 -26.63 -4.92 -23.47
N ALA A 47 -26.63 -4.74 -22.15
CA ALA A 47 -25.48 -5.07 -21.31
C ALA A 47 -25.20 -6.58 -21.35
N ASP A 48 -26.25 -7.42 -21.31
CA ASP A 48 -26.13 -8.88 -21.40
C ASP A 48 -25.43 -9.32 -22.70
N ARG A 49 -25.78 -8.74 -23.85
CA ARG A 49 -25.09 -9.03 -25.13
C ARG A 49 -23.60 -8.68 -25.09
N ALA A 50 -23.24 -7.58 -24.43
CA ALA A 50 -21.84 -7.22 -24.25
C ALA A 50 -21.12 -8.19 -23.30
N LEU A 51 -21.79 -8.64 -22.24
CA LEU A 51 -21.26 -9.65 -21.31
C LEU A 51 -21.06 -11.02 -21.96
N GLU A 52 -21.96 -11.45 -22.84
CA GLU A 52 -21.82 -12.67 -23.65
C GLU A 52 -20.54 -12.64 -24.51
N GLN A 53 -20.08 -11.45 -24.89
CA GLN A 53 -18.86 -11.21 -25.65
C GLN A 53 -17.65 -10.92 -24.76
N HIS A 54 -17.81 -10.96 -23.43
CA HIS A 54 -16.82 -10.53 -22.44
C HIS A 54 -16.35 -9.07 -22.62
N ASP A 55 -17.17 -8.22 -23.24
CA ASP A 55 -16.91 -6.78 -23.38
C ASP A 55 -17.44 -6.03 -22.16
N TRP A 56 -16.65 -6.12 -21.07
CA TRP A 56 -16.95 -5.47 -19.79
C TRP A 56 -17.11 -3.96 -19.91
N VAL A 57 -16.30 -3.33 -20.77
CA VAL A 57 -16.28 -1.86 -20.94
C VAL A 57 -17.58 -1.40 -21.61
N SER A 58 -18.04 -2.10 -22.65
CA SER A 58 -19.32 -1.78 -23.28
C SER A 58 -20.50 -2.05 -22.35
N ALA A 59 -20.51 -3.16 -21.61
CA ALA A 59 -21.55 -3.45 -20.63
C ALA A 59 -21.63 -2.35 -19.53
N CYS A 60 -20.49 -1.91 -19.00
CA CYS A 60 -20.44 -0.80 -18.03
C CYS A 60 -20.98 0.49 -18.64
N ARG A 61 -20.58 0.82 -19.87
CA ARG A 61 -21.04 2.01 -20.59
C ARG A 61 -22.56 2.02 -20.80
N THR A 62 -23.14 0.87 -21.16
CA THR A 62 -24.59 0.71 -21.27
C THR A 62 -25.30 1.06 -19.96
N TYR A 63 -24.79 0.57 -18.83
CA TYR A 63 -25.35 0.91 -17.52
C TYR A 63 -25.10 2.36 -17.11
N ASP A 64 -23.99 2.97 -17.50
CA ASP A 64 -23.73 4.39 -17.25
C ASP A 64 -24.71 5.28 -18.02
N GLU A 65 -25.02 4.92 -19.26
CA GLU A 65 -26.08 5.57 -20.03
C GLU A 65 -27.46 5.38 -19.40
N ALA A 66 -27.75 4.16 -18.94
CA ALA A 66 -28.99 3.86 -18.23
C ALA A 66 -29.15 4.70 -16.95
N LEU A 67 -28.08 4.85 -16.17
CA LEU A 67 -28.08 5.62 -14.94
C LEU A 67 -28.10 7.14 -15.18
N LYS A 68 -27.61 7.63 -16.32
CA LYS A 68 -27.86 9.03 -16.72
C LYS A 68 -29.35 9.29 -16.98
N ALA A 69 -30.02 8.35 -17.63
CA ALA A 69 -31.46 8.44 -17.91
C ALA A 69 -32.32 8.18 -16.65
N PHE A 70 -31.87 7.27 -15.77
CA PHE A 70 -32.60 6.83 -14.58
C PHE A 70 -31.71 6.81 -13.32
N PRO A 71 -31.29 7.97 -12.79
CA PRO A 71 -30.24 8.06 -11.77
C PRO A 71 -30.53 7.35 -10.44
N ARG A 72 -31.81 7.20 -10.10
CA ARG A 72 -32.25 6.60 -8.83
C ARG A 72 -32.86 5.22 -9.00
N HIS A 73 -32.75 4.61 -10.19
CA HIS A 73 -33.38 3.32 -10.45
C HIS A 73 -32.60 2.19 -9.74
N PRO A 74 -33.18 1.54 -8.72
CA PRO A 74 -32.44 0.63 -7.86
C PRO A 74 -31.91 -0.59 -8.61
N ARG A 75 -32.72 -1.17 -9.52
CA ARG A 75 -32.31 -2.32 -10.33
C ARG A 75 -31.09 -2.02 -11.21
N LEU A 76 -31.16 -0.96 -12.02
CA LEU A 76 -30.06 -0.54 -12.88
C LEU A 76 -28.78 -0.24 -12.08
N ARG A 77 -28.90 0.40 -10.92
CA ARG A 77 -27.75 0.68 -10.05
C ARG A 77 -27.12 -0.60 -9.51
N ASN A 78 -27.94 -1.57 -9.10
CA ASN A 78 -27.47 -2.88 -8.63
C ASN A 78 -26.81 -3.68 -9.77
N ASN A 79 -27.42 -3.70 -10.95
CA ASN A 79 -26.88 -4.41 -12.11
C ASN A 79 -25.57 -3.77 -12.60
N ALA A 80 -25.51 -2.43 -12.64
CA ALA A 80 -24.30 -1.68 -12.95
C ALA A 80 -23.13 -2.01 -12.01
N ALA A 81 -23.42 -2.17 -10.71
CA ALA A 81 -22.44 -2.59 -9.73
C ALA A 81 -22.05 -4.07 -9.93
N ALA A 82 -23.02 -4.95 -10.19
CA ALA A 82 -22.78 -6.37 -10.42
C ALA A 82 -21.86 -6.62 -11.62
N VAL A 83 -22.04 -5.91 -12.74
CA VAL A 83 -21.17 -6.03 -13.92
C VAL A 83 -19.72 -5.69 -13.61
N ARG A 84 -19.49 -4.62 -12.85
CA ARG A 84 -18.13 -4.20 -12.45
C ARG A 84 -17.53 -5.17 -11.44
N ASP A 85 -18.35 -5.72 -10.57
CA ASP A 85 -17.91 -6.76 -9.64
C ASP A 85 -17.48 -8.04 -10.38
N LEU A 86 -18.27 -8.47 -11.37
CA LEU A 86 -17.97 -9.58 -12.27
C LEU A 86 -16.69 -9.34 -13.07
N TRP A 87 -16.51 -8.15 -13.64
CA TRP A 87 -15.29 -7.77 -14.33
C TRP A 87 -14.07 -7.89 -13.39
N ALA A 88 -14.15 -7.31 -12.19
CA ALA A 88 -13.07 -7.41 -11.20
C ALA A 88 -12.77 -8.87 -10.81
N ASN A 89 -13.80 -9.71 -10.64
CA ASN A 89 -13.64 -11.14 -10.30
C ASN A 89 -13.01 -11.92 -11.46
N ALA A 90 -13.42 -11.65 -12.71
CA ALA A 90 -12.86 -12.30 -13.89
C ALA A 90 -11.37 -11.95 -14.06
N ALA A 91 -11.00 -10.69 -13.81
CA ALA A 91 -9.60 -10.25 -13.81
C ALA A 91 -8.80 -10.90 -12.67
N LEU A 92 -9.36 -10.95 -11.45
CA LEU A 92 -8.76 -11.62 -10.30
C LEU A 92 -8.48 -13.11 -10.55
N ALA A 93 -9.42 -13.83 -11.17
CA ALA A 93 -9.26 -15.24 -11.52
C ALA A 93 -8.09 -15.49 -12.48
N LYS A 94 -7.73 -14.48 -13.28
CA LYS A 94 -6.60 -14.50 -14.21
C LYS A 94 -5.35 -13.80 -13.65
N GLN A 95 -5.36 -13.40 -12.37
CA GLN A 95 -4.29 -12.64 -11.73
C GLN A 95 -3.95 -11.31 -12.45
N GLN A 96 -4.92 -10.74 -13.16
CA GLN A 96 -4.78 -9.46 -13.85
C GLN A 96 -5.08 -8.33 -12.87
N TRP A 97 -4.16 -8.09 -11.93
CA TRP A 97 -4.38 -7.21 -10.79
C TRP A 97 -4.77 -5.78 -11.17
N ASP A 98 -4.14 -5.22 -12.21
CA ASP A 98 -4.44 -3.86 -12.69
C ASP A 98 -5.82 -3.74 -13.31
N LEU A 99 -6.25 -4.74 -14.09
CA LEU A 99 -7.60 -4.79 -14.65
C LEU A 99 -8.65 -4.96 -13.55
N ALA A 100 -8.34 -5.71 -12.49
CA ALA A 100 -9.23 -5.85 -11.34
C ALA A 100 -9.39 -4.52 -10.58
N LEU A 101 -8.28 -3.78 -10.39
CA LEU A 101 -8.32 -2.43 -9.81
C LEU A 101 -9.05 -1.45 -10.72
N GLU A 102 -8.92 -1.59 -12.04
CA GLU A 102 -9.63 -0.75 -13.02
C GLU A 102 -11.15 -0.91 -12.92
N ALA A 103 -11.64 -2.14 -12.85
CA ALA A 103 -13.05 -2.41 -12.64
C ALA A 103 -13.59 -1.76 -11.34
N CYS A 104 -12.81 -1.81 -10.26
CA CYS A 104 -13.19 -1.20 -8.98
C CYS A 104 -13.16 0.33 -9.04
N ASP A 105 -12.15 0.92 -9.67
CA ASP A 105 -12.03 2.35 -9.89
C ASP A 105 -13.20 2.89 -10.72
N ASN A 106 -13.57 2.16 -11.79
CA ASN A 106 -14.73 2.47 -12.60
C ASN A 106 -16.05 2.44 -11.78
N ALA A 107 -16.18 1.52 -10.82
CA ALA A 107 -17.32 1.48 -9.91
C ALA A 107 -17.37 2.67 -8.94
N LEU A 108 -16.22 3.04 -8.38
CA LEU A 108 -16.11 4.19 -7.47
C LEU A 108 -16.40 5.50 -8.19
N ALA A 109 -15.94 5.66 -9.44
CA ALA A 109 -16.21 6.83 -10.26
C ALA A 109 -17.70 6.98 -10.59
N ALA A 110 -18.43 5.87 -10.73
CA ALA A 110 -19.88 5.85 -10.89
C ALA A 110 -20.66 5.91 -9.55
N GLU A 111 -19.95 6.11 -8.43
CA GLU A 111 -20.49 6.14 -7.06
C GLU A 111 -21.31 4.90 -6.71
N LEU A 112 -20.96 3.74 -7.27
CA LEU A 112 -21.68 2.47 -7.07
C LEU A 112 -21.10 1.73 -5.86
N LEU A 113 -21.95 1.46 -4.86
CA LEU A 113 -21.62 0.67 -3.66
C LEU A 113 -20.19 0.95 -3.11
N PRO A 114 -19.87 2.22 -2.75
CA PRO A 114 -18.48 2.63 -2.51
C PRO A 114 -17.78 1.80 -1.43
N ASP A 115 -18.46 1.41 -0.36
CA ASP A 115 -17.87 0.60 0.70
C ASP A 115 -17.49 -0.81 0.24
N HIS A 116 -18.27 -1.41 -0.66
CA HIS A 116 -17.98 -2.72 -1.23
C HIS A 116 -16.70 -2.67 -2.08
N PHE A 117 -16.63 -1.74 -3.02
CA PHE A 117 -15.46 -1.63 -3.92
C PHE A 117 -14.21 -1.15 -3.19
N ARG A 118 -14.33 -0.32 -2.14
CA ARG A 118 -13.20 0.01 -1.27
C ARG A 118 -12.61 -1.22 -0.59
N LYS A 119 -13.45 -2.10 -0.03
CA LYS A 119 -12.99 -3.38 0.55
C LYS A 119 -12.37 -4.27 -0.51
N LYS A 120 -12.95 -4.33 -1.71
CA LYS A 120 -12.44 -5.13 -2.81
C LYS A 120 -11.06 -4.66 -3.31
N ILE A 121 -10.84 -3.34 -3.40
CA ILE A 121 -9.53 -2.76 -3.72
C ILE A 121 -8.47 -3.22 -2.71
N VAL A 122 -8.77 -3.13 -1.42
CA VAL A 122 -7.85 -3.60 -0.36
C VAL A 122 -7.54 -5.08 -0.52
N TYR A 123 -8.55 -5.91 -0.79
CA TYR A 123 -8.38 -7.33 -1.05
C TYR A 123 -7.49 -7.62 -2.28
N ILE A 124 -7.72 -6.91 -3.39
CA ILE A 124 -6.91 -7.04 -4.62
C ILE A 124 -5.46 -6.66 -4.32
N ILE A 125 -5.22 -5.52 -3.65
CA ILE A 125 -3.88 -5.06 -3.30
C ILE A 125 -3.17 -6.07 -2.41
N GLN A 126 -3.86 -6.61 -1.41
CA GLN A 126 -3.29 -7.61 -0.52
C GLN A 126 -2.94 -8.91 -1.25
N THR A 127 -3.85 -9.39 -2.11
CA THR A 127 -3.68 -10.66 -2.82
C THR A 127 -2.60 -10.57 -3.89
N GLY A 128 -2.64 -9.53 -4.73
CA GLY A 128 -1.62 -9.29 -5.75
C GLY A 128 -0.26 -8.96 -5.14
N GLY A 129 -0.23 -8.23 -4.03
CA GLY A 129 1.01 -7.92 -3.33
C GLY A 129 1.71 -9.17 -2.82
N ARG A 130 0.94 -10.10 -2.22
CA ARG A 130 1.45 -11.42 -1.83
C ARG A 130 1.87 -12.28 -3.02
N ALA A 131 1.22 -12.16 -4.17
CA ALA A 131 1.61 -12.89 -5.37
C ALA A 131 3.02 -12.46 -5.84
N TYR A 132 3.24 -11.15 -6.03
CA TYR A 132 4.57 -10.63 -6.39
C TYR A 132 5.63 -10.93 -5.33
N SER A 133 5.29 -10.86 -4.04
CA SER A 133 6.23 -11.20 -2.96
C SER A 133 6.70 -12.65 -3.01
N ARG A 134 5.84 -13.60 -3.36
CA ARG A 134 6.20 -15.03 -3.49
C ARG A 134 7.07 -15.31 -4.72
N GLU A 135 6.93 -14.48 -5.74
CA GLU A 135 7.78 -14.53 -6.94
C GLU A 135 9.10 -13.77 -6.75
N HIS A 136 9.27 -13.10 -5.60
CA HIS A 136 10.41 -12.23 -5.28
C HIS A 136 10.62 -11.09 -6.31
N ASP A 137 9.54 -10.68 -6.99
CA ASP A 137 9.58 -9.57 -7.96
C ASP A 137 9.34 -8.23 -7.26
N TRP A 138 10.34 -7.78 -6.49
CA TRP A 138 10.25 -6.56 -5.70
C TRP A 138 10.16 -5.29 -6.54
N VAL A 139 10.68 -5.31 -7.77
CA VAL A 139 10.61 -4.18 -8.71
C VAL A 139 9.18 -4.02 -9.20
N GLN A 140 8.56 -5.11 -9.64
CA GLN A 140 7.17 -5.09 -10.09
C GLN A 140 6.21 -4.80 -8.92
N LEU A 141 6.46 -5.37 -7.74
CA LEU A 141 5.69 -5.05 -6.53
C LEU A 141 5.75 -3.56 -6.20
N GLU A 142 6.95 -2.95 -6.21
CA GLU A 142 7.15 -1.53 -5.96
C GLU A 142 6.38 -0.66 -6.96
N ALA A 143 6.57 -0.93 -8.25
CA ALA A 143 5.92 -0.19 -9.33
C ALA A 143 4.40 -0.27 -9.21
N TRP A 144 3.88 -1.48 -8.99
CA TRP A 144 2.45 -1.74 -8.88
C TRP A 144 1.83 -1.07 -7.64
N LEU A 145 2.46 -1.19 -6.47
CA LEU A 145 1.97 -0.54 -5.25
C LEU A 145 2.07 1.00 -5.32
N THR A 146 3.08 1.52 -6.03
CA THR A 146 3.19 2.96 -6.32
C THR A 146 2.03 3.44 -7.18
N GLN A 147 1.70 2.69 -8.23
CA GLN A 147 0.53 2.96 -9.08
C GLN A 147 -0.77 2.89 -8.28
N ALA A 148 -0.96 1.84 -7.47
CA ALA A 148 -2.15 1.67 -6.63
C ALA A 148 -2.32 2.83 -5.63
N ARG A 149 -1.23 3.28 -4.99
CA ARG A 149 -1.23 4.44 -4.09
C ARG A 149 -1.59 5.74 -4.81
N SER A 150 -1.09 5.92 -6.04
CA SER A 150 -1.42 7.10 -6.85
C SER A 150 -2.86 7.06 -7.35
N ARG A 151 -3.38 5.88 -7.69
CA ARG A 151 -4.74 5.67 -8.18
C ARG A 151 -5.79 5.86 -7.08
N PHE A 152 -5.47 5.44 -5.85
CA PHE A 152 -6.39 5.51 -4.71
C PHE A 152 -5.85 6.36 -3.54
N PRO A 153 -5.55 7.66 -3.77
CA PRO A 153 -4.82 8.48 -2.80
C PRO A 153 -5.60 8.76 -1.50
N THR A 154 -6.94 8.66 -1.57
CA THR A 154 -7.87 8.90 -0.46
C THR A 154 -8.18 7.65 0.36
N LEU A 155 -7.79 6.44 -0.10
CA LEU A 155 -8.02 5.21 0.63
C LEU A 155 -6.91 4.98 1.66
N THR A 156 -7.16 5.39 2.91
CA THR A 156 -6.22 5.18 4.03
C THR A 156 -5.81 3.73 4.18
N ALA A 157 -6.73 2.78 3.93
CA ALA A 157 -6.45 1.35 3.99
C ALA A 157 -5.31 0.91 3.04
N VAL A 158 -5.18 1.55 1.87
CA VAL A 158 -4.06 1.28 0.94
C VAL A 158 -2.73 1.72 1.55
N LYS A 159 -2.70 2.89 2.19
CA LYS A 159 -1.49 3.41 2.85
C LYS A 159 -1.06 2.55 4.03
N THR A 160 -2.02 2.01 4.79
CA THR A 160 -1.73 1.16 5.96
C THR A 160 -1.38 -0.26 5.58
N LEU A 161 -1.89 -0.78 4.46
CA LEU A 161 -1.65 -2.15 4.00
C LEU A 161 -0.23 -2.37 3.47
N ILE A 162 0.32 -1.38 2.76
CA ILE A 162 1.65 -1.53 2.12
C ILE A 162 2.74 -1.92 3.12
N PRO A 163 2.92 -1.24 4.28
CA PRO A 163 3.88 -1.67 5.30
C PRO A 163 3.69 -3.15 5.71
N SER A 164 2.45 -3.58 5.93
CA SER A 164 2.15 -4.95 6.34
C SER A 164 2.55 -5.99 5.29
N LEU A 165 2.44 -5.68 3.99
CA LEU A 165 2.87 -6.57 2.92
C LEU A 165 4.39 -6.79 2.92
N TYR A 166 5.18 -5.74 3.16
CA TYR A 166 6.64 -5.88 3.24
C TYR A 166 7.09 -6.59 4.52
N THR A 167 6.41 -6.34 5.66
CA THR A 167 6.65 -7.10 6.89
C THR A 167 6.30 -8.58 6.71
N GLU A 168 5.18 -8.90 6.07
CA GLU A 168 4.78 -10.28 5.76
C GLU A 168 5.79 -10.94 4.80
N ALA A 169 6.21 -10.24 3.74
CA ALA A 169 7.20 -10.74 2.80
C ALA A 169 8.52 -11.13 3.48
N LEU A 170 9.06 -10.27 4.36
CA LEU A 170 10.25 -10.62 5.16
C LEU A 170 10.01 -11.81 6.08
N ALA A 171 8.80 -11.92 6.64
CA ALA A 171 8.47 -13.00 7.54
C ALA A 171 8.33 -14.37 6.84
N GLU A 172 7.99 -14.37 5.56
CA GLU A 172 7.86 -15.55 4.71
C GLU A 172 9.20 -16.00 4.07
N LEU A 173 10.25 -15.17 4.12
CA LEU A 173 11.56 -15.58 3.60
C LEU A 173 12.09 -16.81 4.36
N PRO A 174 12.59 -17.84 3.65
CA PRO A 174 13.11 -19.05 4.25
C PRO A 174 14.45 -18.77 4.95
N VAL A 175 14.48 -18.95 6.28
CA VAL A 175 15.72 -18.82 7.08
C VAL A 175 16.67 -20.02 6.92
N THR A 176 16.27 -21.06 6.19
CA THR A 176 17.10 -22.26 5.95
C THR A 176 18.18 -22.04 4.90
N ASP A 177 18.05 -21.01 4.06
CA ASP A 177 19.09 -20.56 3.15
C ASP A 177 19.52 -19.15 3.55
N ASP A 178 20.59 -19.09 4.37
CA ASP A 178 21.07 -17.84 4.96
C ASP A 178 21.42 -16.80 3.89
N ARG A 179 22.02 -17.22 2.77
CA ARG A 179 22.46 -16.29 1.73
C ARG A 179 21.25 -15.71 1.00
N PHE A 180 20.30 -16.58 0.62
CA PHE A 180 19.04 -16.15 0.04
C PHE A 180 18.30 -15.19 0.97
N TYR A 181 18.17 -15.54 2.26
CA TYR A 181 17.49 -14.69 3.25
C TYR A 181 18.15 -13.30 3.38
N ILE A 182 19.49 -13.24 3.35
CA ILE A 182 20.21 -11.97 3.45
C ILE A 182 20.02 -11.13 2.18
N ASP A 183 20.24 -11.73 1.01
CA ASP A 183 20.20 -11.02 -0.26
C ASP A 183 18.76 -10.54 -0.55
N GLU A 184 17.77 -11.43 -0.45
CA GLU A 184 16.35 -11.10 -0.66
C GLU A 184 15.80 -10.16 0.40
N GLY A 185 16.09 -10.39 1.68
CA GLY A 185 15.60 -9.51 2.74
C GLY A 185 16.11 -8.08 2.59
N SER A 186 17.36 -7.90 2.13
CA SER A 186 17.88 -6.58 1.80
C SER A 186 17.18 -5.95 0.60
N ALA A 187 16.81 -6.73 -0.42
CA ALA A 187 16.08 -6.27 -1.59
C ALA A 187 14.66 -5.82 -1.23
N VAL A 188 13.94 -6.60 -0.41
CA VAL A 188 12.62 -6.25 0.14
C VAL A 188 12.66 -4.91 0.87
N ILE A 189 13.66 -4.72 1.73
CA ILE A 189 13.83 -3.48 2.51
C ILE A 189 14.12 -2.28 1.60
N ARG A 190 14.98 -2.44 0.58
CA ARG A 190 15.30 -1.36 -0.38
C ARG A 190 14.08 -0.98 -1.22
N SER A 191 13.32 -1.96 -1.70
CA SER A 191 12.08 -1.75 -2.43
C SER A 191 11.05 -0.96 -1.59
N TYR A 192 10.88 -1.34 -0.31
CA TYR A 192 10.01 -0.58 0.60
C TYR A 192 10.51 0.85 0.87
N GLN A 193 11.83 1.02 1.05
CA GLN A 193 12.45 2.34 1.22
C GLN A 193 12.16 3.24 0.01
N SER A 194 12.34 2.72 -1.20
CA SER A 194 12.13 3.43 -2.46
C SER A 194 10.67 3.85 -2.61
N LEU A 195 9.73 2.92 -2.38
CA LEU A 195 8.28 3.21 -2.40
C LEU A 195 7.87 4.34 -1.44
N ARG A 196 8.52 4.40 -0.27
CA ARG A 196 8.28 5.46 0.72
C ARG A 196 8.90 6.81 0.32
N GLY A 197 9.84 6.83 -0.62
CA GLY A 197 10.68 7.99 -0.89
C GLY A 197 11.54 8.38 0.30
N ALA A 198 11.93 7.40 1.13
CA ALA A 198 12.68 7.65 2.37
C ALA A 198 14.19 7.63 2.13
N ALA A 199 14.91 8.58 2.74
CA ALA A 199 16.38 8.64 2.63
C ALA A 199 17.08 7.42 3.25
N GLN A 200 16.45 6.77 4.23
CA GLN A 200 16.93 5.52 4.84
C GLN A 200 15.74 4.58 5.07
N PRO A 201 15.98 3.25 5.09
CA PRO A 201 14.96 2.26 5.46
C PRO A 201 14.36 2.49 6.84
N ASP A 202 13.29 1.77 7.17
CA ASP A 202 12.73 1.77 8.51
C ASP A 202 13.67 1.05 9.51
N ALA A 203 13.97 1.66 10.66
CA ALA A 203 14.92 1.10 11.62
C ALA A 203 14.41 -0.22 12.22
N LEU A 204 13.12 -0.28 12.56
CA LEU A 204 12.53 -1.46 13.17
C LEU A 204 12.50 -2.61 12.17
N LEU A 205 12.16 -2.33 10.91
CA LEU A 205 12.13 -3.35 9.87
C LEU A 205 13.50 -4.00 9.63
N VAL A 206 14.56 -3.19 9.52
CA VAL A 206 15.93 -3.71 9.32
C VAL A 206 16.38 -4.50 10.55
N LYS A 207 16.05 -4.01 11.75
CA LYS A 207 16.39 -4.69 13.00
C LYS A 207 15.68 -6.04 13.11
N ASP A 208 14.37 -6.09 12.92
CA ASP A 208 13.58 -7.32 13.04
C ASP A 208 14.03 -8.39 12.02
N TRP A 209 14.31 -7.97 10.78
CA TRP A 209 14.89 -8.85 9.75
C TRP A 209 16.26 -9.42 10.17
N CYS A 210 17.13 -8.55 10.68
CA CYS A 210 18.47 -8.93 11.12
C CYS A 210 18.42 -9.87 12.33
N ASP A 211 17.67 -9.53 13.37
CA ASP A 211 17.60 -10.27 14.64
C ASP A 211 17.11 -11.71 14.43
N ARG A 212 16.19 -11.91 13.49
CA ARG A 212 15.61 -13.23 13.17
C ARG A 212 16.65 -14.25 12.71
N LEU A 213 17.65 -13.84 11.93
CA LEU A 213 18.71 -14.74 11.47
C LEU A 213 19.96 -14.67 12.35
N LEU A 214 20.26 -13.51 12.92
CA LEU A 214 21.50 -13.27 13.66
C LEU A 214 21.66 -14.21 14.86
N SER A 215 20.61 -14.39 15.66
CA SER A 215 20.66 -15.26 16.85
C SER A 215 20.93 -16.72 16.48
N ASP A 216 20.38 -17.19 15.35
CA ASP A 216 20.57 -18.56 14.88
C ASP A 216 21.98 -18.77 14.34
N LEU A 217 22.49 -17.83 13.53
CA LEU A 217 23.88 -17.87 13.05
C LEU A 217 24.90 -17.85 14.21
N GLN A 218 24.63 -17.08 15.26
CA GLN A 218 25.47 -17.07 16.46
C GLN A 218 25.43 -18.41 17.20
N ALA A 219 24.25 -19.03 17.33
CA ALA A 219 24.12 -20.34 17.95
C ALA A 219 24.84 -21.45 17.15
N ARG A 220 24.82 -21.35 15.81
CA ARG A 220 25.57 -22.24 14.89
C ARG A 220 27.05 -21.88 14.76
N GLN A 221 27.52 -20.82 15.41
CA GLN A 221 28.89 -20.29 15.29
C GLN A 221 29.29 -19.94 13.85
N GLU A 222 28.33 -19.55 13.01
CA GLU A 222 28.56 -19.17 11.61
C GLU A 222 28.98 -17.70 11.51
N TRP A 223 30.14 -17.38 12.10
CA TRP A 223 30.62 -16.02 12.32
C TRP A 223 30.69 -15.18 11.05
N GLU A 224 31.22 -15.73 9.96
CA GLU A 224 31.37 -14.99 8.69
C GLU A 224 30.02 -14.61 8.09
N ARG A 225 29.01 -15.50 8.18
CA ARG A 225 27.65 -15.20 7.72
C ARG A 225 26.98 -14.16 8.60
N ALA A 226 27.18 -14.23 9.91
CA ALA A 226 26.63 -13.24 10.84
C ALA A 226 27.25 -11.85 10.61
N LEU A 227 28.56 -11.78 10.36
CA LEU A 227 29.25 -10.54 9.98
C LEU A 227 28.82 -10.03 8.59
N TYR A 228 28.52 -10.91 7.64
CA TYR A 228 27.94 -10.54 6.35
C TYR A 228 26.55 -9.91 6.52
N LEU A 229 25.64 -10.56 7.26
CA LEU A 229 24.31 -10.02 7.58
C LEU A 229 24.39 -8.62 8.21
N LEU A 230 25.22 -8.46 9.25
CA LEU A 230 25.38 -7.16 9.93
C LEU A 230 25.98 -6.08 9.03
N ARG A 231 26.88 -6.45 8.12
CA ARG A 231 27.41 -5.54 7.11
C ARG A 231 26.32 -5.08 6.16
N THR A 232 25.51 -6.00 5.64
CA THR A 232 24.37 -5.68 4.77
C THR A 232 23.37 -4.77 5.50
N ALA A 233 23.06 -5.05 6.77
CA ALA A 233 22.21 -4.18 7.59
C ALA A 233 22.82 -2.77 7.79
N ARG A 234 24.15 -2.66 7.94
CA ARG A 234 24.85 -1.36 8.00
C ARG A 234 24.87 -0.63 6.67
N GLU A 235 24.94 -1.31 5.53
CA GLU A 235 24.81 -0.64 4.23
C GLU A 235 23.42 -0.02 4.06
N LEU A 236 22.39 -0.68 4.58
CA LEU A 236 21.03 -0.16 4.66
C LEU A 236 20.94 1.01 5.67
N ARG A 237 21.63 0.91 6.81
CA ARG A 237 21.65 1.95 7.87
C ARG A 237 23.07 2.24 8.41
N PRO A 238 23.85 3.10 7.73
CA PRO A 238 25.28 3.28 8.03
C PRO A 238 25.60 3.83 9.42
N ASN A 239 24.70 4.63 9.98
CA ASN A 239 24.89 5.34 11.24
C ASN A 239 24.21 4.64 12.43
N ASP A 240 23.64 3.45 12.23
CA ASP A 240 22.94 2.75 13.30
C ASP A 240 23.94 2.03 14.23
N ILE A 241 24.01 2.50 15.47
CA ILE A 241 24.89 1.97 16.51
C ILE A 241 24.56 0.51 16.83
N TYR A 242 23.31 0.08 16.60
CA TYR A 242 22.85 -1.28 16.86
C TYR A 242 23.70 -2.31 16.13
N PHE A 243 23.80 -2.19 14.80
CA PHE A 243 24.53 -3.17 13.98
C PHE A 243 26.04 -3.11 14.24
N ARG A 244 26.61 -1.91 14.45
CA ARG A 244 28.02 -1.77 14.84
C ARG A 244 28.33 -2.50 16.15
N SER A 245 27.48 -2.35 17.15
CA SER A 245 27.66 -2.96 18.47
C SER A 245 27.58 -4.49 18.39
N HIS A 246 26.64 -5.02 17.61
CA HIS A 246 26.53 -6.48 17.39
C HIS A 246 27.74 -7.03 16.63
N GLU A 247 28.27 -6.30 15.67
CA GLU A 247 29.45 -6.71 14.93
C GLU A 247 30.66 -6.80 15.86
N ILE A 248 30.85 -5.81 16.72
CA ILE A 248 31.89 -5.82 17.75
C ILE A 248 31.72 -7.01 18.71
N ALA A 249 30.49 -7.27 19.13
CA ALA A 249 30.17 -8.39 20.01
C ALA A 249 30.52 -9.75 19.37
N ILE A 250 30.23 -9.94 18.08
CA ILE A 250 30.57 -11.18 17.37
C ILE A 250 32.07 -11.43 17.29
N TRP A 251 32.84 -10.41 16.91
CA TRP A 251 34.31 -10.50 16.89
C TRP A 251 34.85 -10.88 18.28
N ASN A 252 34.34 -10.25 19.33
CA ASN A 252 34.75 -10.55 20.68
C ASN A 252 34.36 -11.98 21.12
N ILE A 253 33.12 -12.41 20.86
CA ILE A 253 32.65 -13.77 21.20
C ILE A 253 33.53 -14.82 20.52
N ARG A 254 33.78 -14.68 19.21
CA ARG A 254 34.64 -15.57 18.44
C ARG A 254 36.05 -15.67 19.02
N ALA A 255 36.68 -14.55 19.37
CA ALA A 255 38.01 -14.56 19.99
C ALA A 255 38.00 -15.20 21.39
N GLN A 256 36.93 -15.00 22.17
CA GLN A 256 36.81 -15.55 23.52
C GLN A 256 36.76 -17.09 23.55
N GLU A 257 36.29 -17.74 22.49
CA GLU A 257 36.33 -19.22 22.38
C GLU A 257 37.77 -19.76 22.38
N TYR A 258 38.65 -19.09 21.65
CA TYR A 258 40.08 -19.40 21.61
C TYR A 258 40.78 -19.07 22.92
N ILE A 259 40.44 -17.93 23.54
CA ILE A 259 40.95 -17.55 24.87
C ILE A 259 40.61 -18.61 25.93
N ARG A 260 39.35 -19.08 25.98
CA ARG A 260 38.93 -20.13 26.93
C ARG A 260 39.71 -21.42 26.73
N SER A 261 40.04 -21.73 25.49
CA SER A 261 40.84 -22.90 25.11
C SER A 261 42.35 -22.65 25.19
N ARG A 262 42.78 -21.47 25.68
CA ARG A 262 44.19 -21.02 25.77
C ARG A 262 44.94 -21.04 24.43
N GLN A 263 44.21 -20.86 23.34
CA GLN A 263 44.73 -20.74 21.97
C GLN A 263 44.97 -19.25 21.66
N TRP A 264 45.99 -18.67 22.27
CA TRP A 264 46.21 -17.22 22.29
C TRP A 264 46.55 -16.64 20.92
N GLU A 265 47.26 -17.40 20.09
CA GLU A 265 47.65 -17.02 18.73
C GLU A 265 46.41 -16.86 17.83
N PHE A 266 45.45 -17.78 17.94
CA PHE A 266 44.19 -17.70 17.19
C PHE A 266 43.34 -16.52 17.67
N ALA A 267 43.24 -16.29 18.97
CA ALA A 267 42.54 -15.12 19.51
C ALA A 267 43.17 -13.79 19.03
N THR A 268 44.51 -13.73 19.00
CA THR A 268 45.29 -12.59 18.49
C THR A 268 44.93 -12.30 17.04
N LEU A 269 44.94 -13.31 16.17
CA LEU A 269 44.57 -13.17 14.76
C LEU A 269 43.15 -12.63 14.57
N ILE A 270 42.18 -13.10 15.37
CA ILE A 270 40.80 -12.61 15.31
C ILE A 270 40.72 -11.13 15.70
N TYR A 271 41.41 -10.69 16.75
CA TYR A 271 41.41 -9.27 17.13
C TYR A 271 42.15 -8.38 16.14
N GLU A 272 43.22 -8.87 15.49
CA GLU A 272 43.91 -8.16 14.42
C GLU A 272 42.96 -7.91 13.23
N GLN A 273 42.26 -8.96 12.76
CA GLN A 273 41.24 -8.83 11.72
C GLN A 273 40.11 -7.87 12.12
N ALA A 274 39.67 -7.92 13.37
CA ALA A 274 38.65 -7.01 13.88
C ALA A 274 39.14 -5.54 13.87
N LEU A 275 40.41 -5.30 14.20
CA LEU A 275 41.02 -3.97 14.21
C LEU A 275 41.28 -3.40 12.80
N GLU A 276 41.49 -4.23 11.78
CA GLU A 276 41.51 -3.75 10.39
C GLU A 276 40.20 -3.01 10.03
N ARG A 277 39.08 -3.50 10.57
CA ARG A 277 37.75 -2.95 10.34
C ARG A 277 37.32 -1.91 11.35
N PHE A 278 37.80 -2.04 12.59
CA PHE A 278 37.48 -1.15 13.70
C PHE A 278 38.76 -0.64 14.39
N PRO A 279 39.59 0.17 13.70
CA PRO A 279 40.95 0.50 14.15
C PRO A 279 41.03 1.30 15.45
N ARG A 280 39.89 1.84 15.92
CA ARG A 280 39.79 2.63 17.15
C ARG A 280 38.99 1.93 18.25
N GLU A 281 38.63 0.65 18.07
CA GLU A 281 37.84 -0.06 19.04
C GLU A 281 38.70 -0.50 20.24
N THR A 282 38.54 0.21 21.35
CA THR A 282 39.39 0.07 22.54
C THR A 282 39.30 -1.32 23.15
N LEU A 283 38.14 -1.98 23.05
CA LEU A 283 37.97 -3.36 23.49
C LEU A 283 38.94 -4.31 22.78
N PHE A 284 39.08 -4.19 21.46
CA PHE A 284 39.97 -5.04 20.67
C PHE A 284 41.44 -4.73 20.95
N ILE A 285 41.80 -3.45 21.07
CA ILE A 285 43.18 -3.04 21.42
C ILE A 285 43.61 -3.66 22.76
N HIS A 286 42.75 -3.57 23.79
CA HIS A 286 43.05 -4.13 25.11
C HIS A 286 43.13 -5.66 25.09
N ASN A 287 42.18 -6.32 24.43
CA ASN A 287 42.14 -7.78 24.40
C ASN A 287 43.28 -8.37 23.55
N LEU A 288 43.68 -7.71 22.47
CA LEU A 288 44.85 -8.08 21.67
C LEU A 288 46.12 -8.06 22.53
N LYS A 289 46.36 -6.94 23.24
CA LYS A 289 47.50 -6.81 24.17
C LYS A 289 47.49 -7.90 25.25
N TYR A 290 46.32 -8.21 25.80
CA TYR A 290 46.17 -9.29 26.76
C TYR A 290 46.55 -10.66 26.19
N CYS A 291 46.13 -10.99 24.95
CA CYS A 291 46.48 -12.25 24.30
C CYS A 291 47.98 -12.35 24.02
N GLN A 292 48.61 -11.27 23.54
CA GLN A 292 50.06 -11.22 23.28
C GLN A 292 50.88 -11.48 24.55
N GLN A 293 50.48 -10.91 25.69
CA GLN A 293 51.12 -11.16 26.99
C GLN A 293 50.99 -12.60 27.51
N LYS A 294 50.12 -13.42 26.91
CA LYS A 294 49.95 -14.84 27.28
C LYS A 294 50.73 -15.80 26.38
N ILE A 295 51.27 -15.31 25.27
CA ILE A 295 52.13 -16.06 24.35
C ILE A 295 53.58 -16.01 24.87
N ASP A 296 54.01 -14.85 25.36
CA ASP A 296 55.32 -14.59 25.99
C ASP A 296 55.50 -15.35 27.32
#